data_AF-A0AA35WQN3-F1
#
_entry.id   AF-A0AA35WQN3-F1
#
_cell.length_a   1.000
_cell.length_b   1.000
_cell.length_c   1.000
_cell.angle_alpha   90.00
_cell.angle_beta   90.00
_cell.angle_gamma   90.00
#
_symmetry.space_group_name_H-M   'P 1'
#
loop_
_entity.id
_entity.type
_entity.pdbx_description
1 polymer ?
#
loop_
_entity_poly.entity_id
_entity_poly.type
_entity_poly.pdbx_seq_one_letter_code
_entity_poly.pdbx_strand_id
1 'polypeptide(L)'
;MDYTLESCQKLVDDWIHTIGVRYFSELTNTAILMEEVGELARIMARRYGEQSFKENERDLDLGEEMADILFVLICLANQTGVELEDAFKKSMEKRTRRDKERHSKNPKLLKKTVSSPSLPKEIDNDAP
;
A
#
# COMPACT_ATOMS: atom_id res chain seq x y z
N MET A 1 -17.25 -5.84 -13.27
CA MET A 1 -17.56 -4.98 -12.11
C MET A 1 -16.39 -4.03 -12.00
N ASP A 2 -16.64 -2.74 -12.06
CA ASP A 2 -15.57 -1.76 -11.93
C ASP A 2 -15.30 -1.50 -10.44
N TYR A 3 -14.03 -1.53 -10.06
CA TYR A 3 -13.59 -1.29 -8.69
C TYR A 3 -13.36 0.22 -8.50
N THR A 4 -14.36 0.90 -7.96
CA THR A 4 -14.24 2.27 -7.42
C THR A 4 -14.01 2.18 -5.91
N LEU A 5 -13.59 3.28 -5.28
CA LEU A 5 -13.44 3.27 -3.81
C LEU A 5 -14.80 3.06 -3.13
N GLU A 6 -15.87 3.65 -3.67
CA GLU A 6 -17.24 3.40 -3.20
C GLU A 6 -17.65 1.93 -3.35
N SER A 7 -17.39 1.30 -4.51
CA SER A 7 -17.77 -0.11 -4.72
C SER A 7 -16.92 -1.06 -3.88
N CYS A 8 -15.65 -0.74 -3.64
CA CYS A 8 -14.80 -1.46 -2.70
C CYS A 8 -15.29 -1.33 -1.25
N GLN A 9 -15.67 -0.13 -0.80
CA GLN A 9 -16.23 0.07 0.54
C GLN A 9 -17.48 -0.78 0.75
N LYS A 10 -18.37 -0.80 -0.24
CA LYS A 10 -19.57 -1.66 -0.23
C LYS A 10 -19.23 -3.15 -0.24
N LEU A 11 -18.29 -3.57 -1.08
CA LEU A 11 -17.88 -4.97 -1.17
C LEU A 11 -17.33 -5.49 0.16
N VAL A 12 -16.47 -4.70 0.82
CA VAL A 12 -15.91 -5.05 2.13
C VAL A 12 -17.02 -5.08 3.18
N ASP A 13 -17.94 -4.11 3.17
CA ASP A 13 -19.06 -4.09 4.12
C ASP A 13 -19.96 -5.33 3.97
N ASP A 14 -20.32 -5.66 2.73
CA ASP A 14 -21.11 -6.86 2.43
C ASP A 14 -20.34 -8.14 2.87
N TRP A 15 -19.03 -8.22 2.62
CA TRP A 15 -18.19 -9.34 3.04
C TRP A 15 -18.11 -9.48 4.57
N ILE A 16 -17.94 -8.38 5.30
CA ILE A 16 -17.86 -8.38 6.77
C ILE A 16 -19.17 -8.87 7.39
N HIS A 17 -20.32 -8.46 6.85
CA HIS A 17 -21.63 -8.86 7.37
C HIS A 17 -22.04 -10.29 6.98
N THR A 18 -21.45 -10.85 5.92
CA THR A 18 -21.80 -12.21 5.44
C THR A 18 -20.81 -13.27 5.86
N ILE A 19 -19.51 -12.98 5.77
CA ILE A 19 -18.41 -13.92 6.01
C ILE A 19 -17.63 -13.52 7.27
N GLY A 20 -17.33 -12.22 7.42
CA GLY A 20 -16.51 -11.70 8.52
C GLY A 20 -17.21 -11.63 9.90
N VAL A 21 -18.48 -12.01 9.99
CA VAL A 21 -19.37 -11.95 11.17
C VAL A 21 -19.67 -10.51 11.64
N ARG A 22 -18.64 -9.68 11.85
CA ARG A 22 -18.73 -8.26 12.24
C ARG A 22 -17.38 -7.58 12.08
N TYR A 23 -17.39 -6.24 12.09
CA TYR A 23 -16.16 -5.48 12.27
C TYR A 23 -15.52 -5.74 13.65
N PHE A 24 -14.19 -5.80 13.70
CA PHE A 24 -13.44 -5.61 14.94
C PHE A 24 -13.58 -4.18 15.47
N SER A 25 -13.11 -3.89 16.68
CA SER A 25 -13.10 -2.50 17.16
C SER A 25 -12.19 -1.63 16.31
N GLU A 26 -12.42 -0.31 16.29
CA GLU A 26 -11.60 0.66 15.55
C GLU A 26 -10.15 0.59 16.03
N LEU A 27 -9.92 0.38 17.33
CA LEU A 27 -8.57 0.22 17.88
C LEU A 27 -7.92 -1.08 17.40
N THR A 28 -8.68 -2.18 17.31
CA THR A 28 -8.18 -3.45 16.77
C THR A 28 -7.80 -3.30 15.30
N ASN A 29 -8.67 -2.70 14.48
CA ASN A 29 -8.38 -2.46 13.07
C ASN A 29 -7.22 -1.47 12.88
N THR A 30 -7.04 -0.51 13.80
CA THR A 30 -5.86 0.37 13.80
C THR A 30 -4.57 -0.42 14.08
N ALA A 31 -4.60 -1.37 15.02
CA ALA A 31 -3.44 -2.21 15.31
C ALA A 31 -3.10 -3.12 14.11
N ILE A 32 -4.11 -3.76 13.50
CA ILE A 32 -3.94 -4.56 12.29
C ILE A 32 -3.38 -3.70 11.15
N LEU A 33 -3.89 -2.48 10.95
CA LEU A 33 -3.36 -1.57 9.93
C LEU A 33 -1.86 -1.31 10.12
N MET A 34 -1.39 -1.19 11.36
CA MET A 34 0.04 -1.00 11.63
C MET A 34 0.86 -2.26 11.38
N GLU A 35 0.27 -3.44 11.58
CA GLU A 35 0.87 -4.73 11.24
C GLU A 35 1.11 -4.83 9.72
N GLU A 36 0.07 -4.62 8.90
CA GLU A 36 0.18 -4.68 7.44
C GLU A 36 1.15 -3.62 6.87
N VAL A 37 1.16 -2.41 7.46
CA VAL A 37 2.15 -1.39 7.10
C VAL A 37 3.58 -1.82 7.47
N GLY A 38 3.77 -2.54 8.57
CA GLY A 38 5.05 -3.11 8.98
C GLY A 38 5.54 -4.20 8.02
N GLU A 39 4.63 -5.04 7.56
CA GLU A 39 4.87 -6.10 6.55
C GLU A 39 5.33 -5.48 5.23
N LEU A 40 4.57 -4.50 4.72
CA LEU A 40 4.93 -3.70 3.54
C LEU A 40 6.32 -3.04 3.72
N ALA A 41 6.56 -2.41 4.87
CA ALA A 41 7.82 -1.73 5.14
C ALA A 41 9.02 -2.70 5.14
N ARG A 42 8.84 -3.92 5.65
CA ARG A 42 9.84 -4.99 5.61
C ARG A 42 10.18 -5.39 4.18
N ILE A 43 9.18 -5.52 3.30
CA ILE A 43 9.41 -5.79 1.87
C ILE A 43 10.18 -4.63 1.23
N MET A 44 9.75 -3.39 1.48
CA MET A 44 10.38 -2.19 0.90
C MET A 44 11.85 -2.07 1.32
N ALA A 45 12.16 -2.31 2.59
CA ALA A 45 13.53 -2.23 3.13
C ALA A 45 14.48 -3.27 2.52
N ARG A 46 13.97 -4.46 2.14
CA ARG A 46 14.75 -5.54 1.52
C ARG A 46 14.87 -5.39 0.02
N ARG A 47 13.78 -5.05 -0.67
CA ARG A 47 13.75 -4.91 -2.14
C ARG A 47 14.43 -3.65 -2.63
N TYR A 48 14.27 -2.55 -1.90
CA TYR A 48 14.71 -1.22 -2.33
C TYR A 48 15.67 -0.54 -1.36
N GLY A 49 15.90 -1.12 -0.17
CA GLY A 49 16.88 -0.65 0.80
C GLY A 49 18.18 -1.47 0.77
N GLU A 50 18.98 -1.33 1.81
CA GLU A 50 20.30 -1.97 1.94
C GLU A 50 20.25 -3.28 2.75
N GLN A 51 19.06 -3.75 3.14
CA GLN A 51 18.91 -4.98 3.92
C GLN A 51 19.01 -6.23 3.03
N SER A 52 19.75 -7.23 3.48
CA SER A 52 19.88 -8.51 2.78
C SER A 52 18.58 -9.32 2.82
N PHE A 53 18.26 -10.00 1.71
CA PHE A 53 17.20 -10.98 1.68
C PHE A 53 17.54 -12.21 2.52
N LYS A 54 16.56 -12.78 3.21
CA LYS A 54 16.63 -14.12 3.78
C LYS A 54 16.11 -15.13 2.75
N GLU A 55 16.69 -16.32 2.75
CA GLU A 55 16.43 -17.37 1.75
C GLU A 55 14.97 -17.79 1.63
N ASN A 56 14.22 -17.66 2.73
CA ASN A 56 12.82 -18.04 2.91
C ASN A 56 11.82 -16.89 2.67
N GLU A 57 12.26 -15.73 2.17
CA GLU A 57 11.41 -14.54 2.00
C GLU A 57 11.38 -14.04 0.54
N ARG A 58 11.70 -14.92 -0.43
CA ARG A 58 11.71 -14.57 -1.86
C ARG A 58 10.30 -14.39 -2.46
N ASP A 59 9.28 -14.88 -1.77
CA ASP A 59 7.89 -14.88 -2.24
C ASP A 59 7.01 -13.80 -1.60
N LEU A 60 7.59 -12.84 -0.86
CA LEU A 60 6.81 -11.75 -0.25
C LEU A 60 6.18 -10.88 -1.34
N ASP A 61 4.86 -10.84 -1.50
CA ASP A 61 4.19 -10.05 -2.55
C ASP A 61 3.87 -8.62 -2.05
N LEU A 62 4.50 -7.63 -2.69
CA LEU A 62 4.24 -6.22 -2.38
C LEU A 62 2.78 -5.81 -2.65
N GLY A 63 2.16 -6.40 -3.68
CA GLY A 63 0.78 -6.09 -4.05
C GLY A 63 -0.23 -6.61 -3.03
N GLU A 64 0.04 -7.77 -2.42
CA GLU A 64 -0.77 -8.37 -1.36
C GLU A 64 -0.79 -7.45 -0.12
N GLU A 65 0.38 -7.05 0.37
CA GLU A 65 0.47 -6.13 1.52
C GLU A 65 -0.24 -4.79 1.26
N MET A 66 -0.14 -4.26 0.03
CA MET A 66 -0.87 -3.03 -0.33
C MET A 66 -2.38 -3.23 -0.33
N ALA A 67 -2.85 -4.42 -0.73
CA ALA A 67 -4.27 -4.78 -0.70
C ALA A 67 -4.77 -4.98 0.73
N ASP A 68 -3.99 -5.61 1.60
CA ASP A 68 -4.34 -5.80 3.02
C ASP A 68 -4.42 -4.47 3.77
N ILE A 69 -3.45 -3.57 3.54
CA ILE A 69 -3.52 -2.19 4.03
C ILE A 69 -4.82 -1.50 3.57
N LEU A 70 -5.15 -1.63 2.27
CA LEU A 70 -6.36 -1.02 1.72
C LEU A 70 -7.63 -1.62 2.34
N PHE A 71 -7.67 -2.94 2.55
CA PHE A 71 -8.79 -3.64 3.16
C PHE A 71 -9.06 -3.13 4.58
N VAL A 72 -8.02 -3.03 5.41
CA VAL A 72 -8.16 -2.57 6.79
C VAL A 72 -8.48 -1.07 6.84
N LEU A 73 -7.93 -0.28 5.92
CA LEU A 73 -8.28 1.14 5.78
C LEU A 73 -9.75 1.32 5.40
N ILE A 74 -10.29 0.49 4.51
CA ILE A 74 -11.71 0.45 4.16
C ILE A 74 -12.55 0.09 5.39
N CYS A 75 -12.13 -0.90 6.18
CA CYS A 75 -12.83 -1.26 7.41
C CYS A 75 -12.95 -0.04 8.35
N LEU A 76 -11.84 0.65 8.61
CA LEU A 76 -11.84 1.86 9.43
C LEU A 76 -12.71 2.97 8.85
N ALA A 77 -12.68 3.16 7.52
CA ALA A 77 -13.50 4.16 6.86
C ALA A 77 -15.00 3.88 7.03
N ASN A 78 -15.42 2.64 6.81
CA ASN A 78 -16.81 2.20 6.99
C ASN A 78 -17.26 2.38 8.45
N GLN A 79 -16.43 2.01 9.42
CA GLN A 79 -16.75 2.15 10.85
C GLN A 79 -16.86 3.60 11.31
N THR A 80 -16.07 4.50 10.72
CA THR A 80 -16.01 5.91 11.11
C THR A 80 -16.90 6.82 10.25
N GLY A 81 -17.59 6.27 9.25
CA GLY A 81 -18.44 7.03 8.33
C GLY A 81 -17.65 7.92 7.36
N VAL A 82 -16.42 7.53 7.02
CA VAL A 82 -15.59 8.23 6.03
C VAL A 82 -15.88 7.68 4.64
N GLU A 83 -16.37 8.53 3.76
CA GLU A 83 -16.50 8.24 2.32
C GLU A 83 -15.13 8.39 1.64
N LEU A 84 -14.45 7.28 1.35
CA LEU A 84 -13.06 7.26 0.85
C LEU A 84 -12.94 7.92 -0.51
N GLU A 85 -13.91 7.72 -1.41
CA GLU A 85 -13.85 8.29 -2.75
C GLU A 85 -13.84 9.83 -2.69
N ASP A 86 -14.73 10.41 -1.89
CA ASP A 86 -14.81 11.86 -1.68
C ASP A 86 -13.60 12.39 -0.91
N ALA A 87 -13.14 11.67 0.11
CA ALA A 87 -11.94 12.03 0.86
C ALA A 87 -10.70 12.04 -0.06
N PHE A 88 -10.58 11.06 -0.96
CA PHE A 88 -9.51 10.97 -1.93
C PHE A 88 -9.58 12.11 -2.96
N LYS A 89 -10.74 12.37 -3.55
CA LYS A 89 -10.97 13.51 -4.48
C LYS A 89 -10.53 14.83 -3.84
N LYS A 90 -11.03 15.14 -2.63
CA LYS A 90 -10.68 16.36 -1.88
C LYS A 90 -9.18 16.44 -1.56
N SER A 91 -8.56 15.31 -1.18
CA SER A 91 -7.13 15.23 -0.91
C SER A 91 -6.29 15.54 -2.16
N MET A 92 -6.69 15.01 -3.31
CA MET A 92 -6.02 15.24 -4.59
C MET A 92 -6.16 16.69 -5.04
N GLU A 93 -7.34 17.31 -4.95
CA GLU A 93 -7.54 18.73 -5.25
C GLU A 93 -6.65 19.62 -4.38
N LYS A 94 -6.59 19.33 -3.07
CA LYS A 94 -5.76 20.08 -2.12
C LYS A 94 -4.27 19.95 -2.45
N ARG A 95 -3.79 18.74 -2.77
CA ARG A 95 -2.39 18.48 -3.17
C ARG A 95 -2.06 19.20 -4.48
N THR A 96 -2.90 19.06 -5.49
CA THR A 96 -2.75 19.73 -6.79
C THR A 96 -2.65 21.24 -6.63
N ARG A 97 -3.54 21.85 -5.84
CA ARG A 97 -3.50 23.31 -5.58
C ARG A 97 -2.22 23.73 -4.85
N ARG A 98 -1.80 22.99 -3.83
CA ARG A 98 -0.60 23.31 -3.03
C ARG A 98 0.69 23.14 -3.82
N ASP A 99 0.76 22.07 -4.61
CA ASP A 99 2.02 21.59 -5.18
C ASP A 99 2.21 21.97 -6.66
N LYS A 100 1.22 22.68 -7.26
CA LYS A 100 1.20 23.13 -8.67
C LYS A 100 2.52 23.73 -9.16
N GLU A 101 3.22 24.46 -8.30
CA GLU A 101 4.50 25.10 -8.65
C GLU A 101 5.71 24.55 -7.89
N ARG A 102 5.49 23.74 -6.85
CA ARG A 102 6.54 23.39 -5.89
C ARG A 102 7.44 22.27 -6.39
N HIS A 103 6.87 21.26 -7.05
CA HIS A 103 7.63 20.08 -7.47
C HIS A 103 8.23 20.24 -8.87
N SER A 104 7.48 20.85 -9.81
CA SER A 104 7.94 21.10 -11.18
C SER A 104 9.15 22.03 -11.25
N LYS A 105 9.32 22.91 -10.25
CA LYS A 105 10.47 23.82 -10.12
C LYS A 105 11.55 23.30 -9.19
N ASN A 106 11.41 22.12 -8.58
CA ASN A 106 12.38 21.59 -7.62
C ASN A 106 13.53 20.84 -8.34
N PRO A 107 14.76 21.37 -8.37
CA PRO A 107 15.88 20.73 -9.07
C PRO A 107 16.26 19.36 -8.49
N LYS A 108 15.95 19.10 -7.21
CA LYS A 108 16.20 17.80 -6.57
C LYS A 108 15.32 16.69 -7.14
N LEU A 109 14.15 17.03 -7.69
CA LEU A 109 13.21 16.09 -8.31
C LEU A 109 13.41 15.95 -9.83
N LEU A 110 14.13 16.90 -10.45
CA LEU A 110 14.43 16.91 -11.88
C LEU A 110 15.74 16.19 -12.24
N LYS A 111 16.63 16.00 -11.25
CA LYS A 111 17.79 15.11 -11.44
C LYS A 111 17.27 13.68 -11.53
N LYS A 112 17.33 13.06 -12.72
CA LYS A 112 17.20 11.61 -12.84
C LYS A 112 18.28 10.99 -11.96
N THR A 113 17.89 10.39 -10.84
CA THR A 113 18.78 9.52 -10.07
C THR A 113 19.11 8.35 -10.97
N VAL A 114 20.29 8.38 -11.60
CA VAL A 114 20.84 7.22 -12.30
C VAL A 114 21.32 6.27 -11.21
N SER A 115 20.45 5.35 -10.80
CA SER A 115 20.84 4.07 -10.18
C SER A 115 19.60 3.20 -10.04
N SER A 116 19.09 2.64 -11.14
CA SER A 116 18.40 1.36 -11.03
C SER A 116 19.49 0.33 -10.72
N PRO A 117 19.45 -0.39 -9.59
CA PRO A 117 20.24 -1.60 -9.46
C PRO A 117 19.78 -2.54 -10.58
N SER A 118 20.71 -3.02 -11.39
CA SER A 118 20.42 -4.13 -12.29
C SER A 118 19.88 -5.29 -11.46
N LEU A 119 18.84 -5.95 -11.94
CA LEU A 119 18.42 -7.25 -11.39
C LEU A 119 19.67 -8.13 -11.25
N PRO A 120 19.92 -8.74 -10.08
CA PRO A 120 20.97 -9.74 -9.99
C PRO A 120 20.68 -10.81 -11.04
N LYS A 121 21.66 -11.06 -11.91
CA LYS A 121 21.62 -12.14 -12.88
C LYS A 121 21.31 -13.43 -12.12
N GLU A 122 20.43 -14.24 -12.70
CA GLU A 122 20.14 -15.60 -12.25
C GLU A 122 21.45 -16.30 -11.87
N ILE A 123 21.48 -16.84 -10.67
CA ILE A 123 22.58 -17.70 -10.23
C ILE A 123 22.44 -18.96 -11.07
N ASP A 124 23.36 -19.12 -12.02
CA ASP A 124 23.50 -20.30 -12.85
C ASP A 124 23.76 -21.50 -11.92
N ASN A 125 22.76 -22.35 -11.77
CA ASN A 125 22.81 -23.58 -10.96
C ASN A 125 23.43 -24.73 -11.77
N ASP A 126 24.56 -24.48 -12.41
CA ASP A 126 25.35 -25.51 -13.09
C ASP A 126 26.82 -25.42 -12.68
N ALA A 127 27.15 -26.12 -11.59
CA ALA A 127 28.46 -26.71 -11.39
C ALA A 127 28.31 -27.98 -10.53
N PRO A 128 29.08 -29.05 -10.84
CA PRO A 128 28.74 -30.45 -10.60
C PRO A 128 28.81 -30.92 -9.14
#